data_AF-A0A843D9V4-F1
#
_entry.id   AF-A0A843D9V4-F1
#
_cell.length_a   1.000
_cell.length_b   1.000
_cell.length_c   1.000
_cell.angle_alpha   90.00
_cell.angle_beta   90.00
_cell.angle_gamma   90.00
#
_symmetry.space_group_name_H-M   'P 1'
#
loop_
_entity.id
_entity.type
_entity.pdbx_description
1 polymer ?
#
loop_
_entity_poly.entity_id
_entity_poly.type
_entity_poly.pdbx_seq_one_letter_code
_entity_poly.pdbx_strand_id
1 'polypeptide(L)'
;MAFTIRFCPYCGSDVSLDESGSYVCSECEKRIARSRSNTKAFLLNKPYEEEYSKIISLIDDSPEKALDMIESIMDGEEEPTSDMYFTRGIVYAAMGEEGKAHVDWKKGLDAMTDLRFIDYYIVAICKRIVELICMKEREFMDFNPIEYIDNISTEFKLKGNVPCKGIFYITIYRNFKMDLQAGKFNDEQEMYNSIILKILHKILAYGRNFRTTCSIIEEVAEDFEYNPETYEEDDNLRLHLCITLANKYNELSKDFSEEHLLRIFRHWNDENMFELEYWVDQLKKSITDSTILLTLRRLRLADEGDFDLDTAVEYYARKYLLISETGEDLSEEPQVLEENLQTE
;
A
#
# COMPACT_ATOMS: atom_id res chain seq x y z
N MET A 1 -13.81 1.84 -9.16
CA MET A 1 -14.73 1.80 -8.00
C MET A 1 -14.41 2.95 -7.06
N ALA A 2 -15.42 3.55 -6.41
CA ALA A 2 -15.17 4.58 -5.39
C ALA A 2 -14.47 3.92 -4.20
N PHE A 3 -13.29 4.43 -3.84
CA PHE A 3 -12.60 3.99 -2.63
C PHE A 3 -13.39 4.55 -1.44
N THR A 4 -14.25 3.72 -0.83
CA THR A 4 -15.05 4.14 0.31
C THR A 4 -14.17 4.08 1.55
N ILE A 5 -13.57 5.23 1.84
CA ILE A 5 -12.81 5.43 3.06
C ILE A 5 -13.80 5.79 4.16
N ARG A 6 -13.94 4.91 5.15
CA ARG A 6 -14.66 5.25 6.38
C ARG A 6 -13.81 6.09 7.34
N PHE A 7 -12.49 5.92 7.28
CA PHE A 7 -11.51 6.51 8.19
C PHE A 7 -10.28 7.02 7.45
N CYS A 8 -9.78 8.20 7.82
CA CYS A 8 -8.59 8.80 7.24
C CYS A 8 -7.43 7.80 7.20
N PRO A 9 -6.82 7.53 6.02
CA PRO A 9 -5.78 6.53 5.90
C PRO A 9 -4.45 6.96 6.56
N TYR A 10 -4.35 8.23 7.00
CA TYR A 10 -3.16 8.77 7.65
C TYR A 10 -3.25 8.76 9.18
N CYS A 11 -4.39 9.10 9.77
CA CYS A 11 -4.54 9.20 11.23
C CYS A 11 -5.69 8.36 11.82
N GLY A 12 -6.53 7.75 10.98
CA GLY A 12 -7.61 6.85 11.39
C GLY A 12 -8.92 7.54 11.72
N SER A 13 -8.93 8.86 11.84
CA SER A 13 -10.09 9.65 12.26
C SER A 13 -11.13 9.79 11.16
N ASP A 14 -12.32 10.25 11.52
CA ASP A 14 -13.42 10.41 10.57
C ASP A 14 -13.09 11.34 9.41
N VAL A 15 -13.75 11.08 8.28
CA VAL A 15 -13.68 11.90 7.07
C VAL A 15 -15.07 12.39 6.70
N SER A 16 -15.17 13.67 6.34
CA SER A 16 -16.37 14.28 5.79
C SER A 16 -16.20 14.54 4.29
N LEU A 17 -17.30 14.64 3.55
CA LEU A 17 -17.27 15.09 2.16
C LEU A 17 -17.42 16.62 2.13
N ASP A 18 -16.51 17.28 1.44
CA ASP A 18 -16.64 18.71 1.16
C ASP A 18 -17.47 19.00 -0.10
N GLU A 19 -17.73 20.28 -0.36
CA GLU A 19 -18.51 20.74 -1.52
C GLU A 19 -17.86 20.39 -2.87
N SER A 20 -16.55 20.19 -2.89
CA SER A 20 -15.80 19.74 -4.08
C SER A 20 -15.90 18.23 -4.31
N GLY A 21 -16.54 17.50 -3.39
CA GLY A 21 -16.64 16.05 -3.43
C GLY A 21 -15.35 15.35 -3.01
N SER A 22 -14.48 16.01 -2.23
CA SER A 22 -13.27 15.41 -1.65
C SER A 22 -13.51 14.98 -0.22
N TYR A 23 -12.85 13.90 0.22
CA TYR A 23 -12.86 13.54 1.64
C TYR A 23 -11.91 14.46 2.40
N VAL A 24 -12.34 15.00 3.53
CA VAL A 24 -11.53 15.84 4.41
C VAL A 24 -11.52 15.23 5.80
N CYS A 25 -10.33 14.96 6.33
CA CYS A 25 -10.19 14.43 7.69
C CYS A 25 -10.49 15.50 8.73
N SER A 26 -11.27 15.13 9.76
CA SER A 26 -11.63 16.02 10.87
C SER A 26 -10.47 16.35 11.82
N GLU A 27 -9.45 15.48 11.93
CA GLU A 27 -8.32 15.67 12.84
C GLU A 27 -7.07 16.22 12.13
N CYS A 28 -6.62 15.58 11.05
CA CYS A 28 -5.38 15.98 10.38
C CYS A 28 -5.57 16.90 9.17
N GLU A 29 -6.81 17.29 8.89
CA GLU A 29 -7.23 18.17 7.77
C GLU A 29 -6.81 17.70 6.36
N LYS A 30 -6.27 16.49 6.23
CA LYS A 30 -5.84 15.95 4.95
C LYS A 30 -7.04 15.75 4.04
N ARG A 31 -6.85 16.19 2.79
CA ARG A 31 -7.76 16.00 1.68
C ARG A 31 -7.38 14.70 0.99
N ILE A 32 -8.36 13.80 0.87
CA ILE A 32 -8.15 12.42 0.43
C ILE A 32 -8.97 12.19 -0.85
N ALA A 33 -8.32 11.64 -1.87
CA ALA A 33 -8.94 11.38 -3.15
C ALA A 33 -9.96 10.25 -3.04
N ARG A 34 -11.18 10.50 -3.55
CA ARG A 34 -12.22 9.46 -3.67
C ARG A 34 -11.87 8.35 -4.66
N SER A 35 -11.12 8.69 -5.70
CA SER A 35 -10.66 7.75 -6.71
C SER A 35 -9.14 7.65 -6.66
N ARG A 36 -8.63 6.43 -6.44
CA ARG A 36 -7.19 6.12 -6.45
C ARG A 36 -6.57 6.14 -7.85
N SER A 37 -7.36 6.40 -8.89
CA SER A 37 -6.91 6.53 -10.28
C SER A 37 -7.10 7.93 -10.85
N ASN A 38 -7.59 8.89 -10.06
CA ASN A 38 -7.69 10.28 -10.52
C ASN A 38 -6.32 10.96 -10.48
N THR A 39 -5.52 10.75 -11.52
CA THR A 39 -4.15 11.29 -11.63
C THR A 39 -4.09 12.81 -11.75
N LYS A 40 -5.22 13.47 -12.05
CA LYS A 40 -5.32 14.93 -12.17
C LYS A 40 -5.78 15.62 -10.88
N ALA A 41 -6.07 14.86 -9.82
CA ALA A 41 -6.63 15.42 -8.59
C ALA A 41 -5.77 16.55 -7.97
N PHE A 42 -4.44 16.46 -8.10
CA PHE A 42 -3.53 17.47 -7.55
C PHE A 42 -3.52 18.79 -8.32
N LEU A 43 -4.08 18.82 -9.53
CA LEU A 43 -4.09 19.97 -10.44
C LEU A 43 -5.34 20.87 -10.31
N LEU A 44 -6.36 20.43 -9.58
CA LEU A 44 -7.64 21.13 -9.51
C LEU A 44 -7.50 22.52 -8.87
N ASN A 45 -8.01 23.54 -9.56
CA ASN A 45 -7.96 24.96 -9.16
C ASN A 45 -6.53 25.47 -8.94
N LYS A 46 -5.56 24.96 -9.70
CA LYS A 46 -4.16 25.40 -9.65
C LYS A 46 -3.84 26.34 -10.80
N PRO A 47 -2.82 27.20 -10.65
CA PRO A 47 -2.18 27.84 -11.81
C PRO A 47 -1.77 26.77 -12.83
N TYR A 48 -1.96 27.05 -14.11
CA TYR A 48 -1.61 26.16 -15.22
C TYR A 48 -2.40 24.84 -15.32
N GLU A 49 -3.59 24.74 -14.71
CA GLU A 49 -4.42 23.52 -14.75
C GLU A 49 -4.69 23.01 -16.19
N GLU A 50 -4.95 23.93 -17.13
CA GLU A 50 -5.21 23.58 -18.53
C GLU A 50 -3.95 23.04 -19.23
N GLU A 51 -2.81 23.68 -19.01
CA GLU A 51 -1.51 23.30 -19.54
C GLU A 51 -1.06 21.94 -18.99
N TYR A 52 -1.19 21.73 -17.67
CA TYR A 52 -0.89 20.44 -17.04
C TYR A 52 -1.84 19.35 -17.52
N SER A 53 -3.13 19.66 -17.70
CA SER A 53 -4.10 18.73 -18.26
C SER A 53 -3.73 18.30 -19.68
N LYS A 54 -3.19 19.23 -20.48
CA LYS A 54 -2.68 18.96 -21.82
C LYS A 54 -1.39 18.13 -21.78
N ILE A 55 -0.44 18.47 -20.89
CA ILE A 55 0.78 17.68 -20.68
C ILE A 55 0.40 16.23 -20.36
N ILE A 56 -0.47 16.00 -19.38
CA ILE A 56 -0.91 14.65 -18.99
C ILE A 56 -1.55 13.89 -20.16
N SER A 57 -2.30 14.57 -21.03
CA SER A 57 -2.90 13.92 -22.20
C SER A 57 -1.88 13.53 -23.28
N LEU A 58 -0.71 14.15 -23.30
CA LEU A 58 0.35 13.85 -24.27
C LEU A 58 1.29 12.74 -23.81
N ILE A 59 1.28 12.39 -22.53
CA ILE A 59 2.28 11.49 -21.93
C ILE A 59 2.32 10.13 -22.64
N ASP A 60 1.17 9.56 -22.96
CA ASP A 60 1.10 8.20 -23.52
C ASP A 60 1.42 8.19 -25.04
N ASP A 61 1.22 9.31 -25.75
CA ASP A 61 1.35 9.41 -27.22
C ASP A 61 2.64 10.11 -27.69
N SER A 62 3.18 11.03 -26.90
CA SER A 62 4.32 11.89 -27.25
C SER A 62 4.97 12.44 -25.96
N PRO A 63 5.59 11.59 -25.14
CA PRO A 63 6.15 11.99 -23.85
C PRO A 63 7.26 13.05 -23.99
N GLU A 64 7.99 13.09 -25.11
CA GLU A 64 9.00 14.12 -25.36
C GLU A 64 8.36 15.50 -25.50
N LYS A 65 7.20 15.60 -26.17
CA LYS A 65 6.46 16.87 -26.26
C LYS A 65 5.87 17.26 -24.90
N ALA A 66 5.45 16.29 -24.11
CA ALA A 66 4.99 16.53 -22.75
C ALA A 66 6.13 17.10 -21.89
N LEU A 67 7.35 16.58 -22.08
CA LEU A 67 8.57 17.06 -21.43
C LEU A 67 8.93 18.49 -21.85
N ASP A 68 9.01 18.75 -23.16
CA ASP A 68 9.30 20.09 -23.70
C ASP A 68 8.31 21.14 -23.16
N MET A 69 7.03 20.76 -23.03
CA MET A 69 6.00 21.64 -22.50
C MET A 69 6.20 21.95 -21.02
N ILE A 70 6.48 20.96 -20.17
CA ILE A 70 6.68 21.20 -18.74
C ILE A 70 7.99 21.96 -18.48
N GLU A 71 9.05 21.69 -19.23
CA GLU A 71 10.32 22.42 -19.13
C GLU A 71 10.15 23.89 -19.52
N SER A 72 9.42 24.19 -20.60
CA SER A 72 9.10 25.56 -21.01
C SER A 72 8.31 26.34 -19.94
N ILE A 73 7.37 25.69 -19.25
CA ILE A 73 6.64 26.31 -18.12
C ILE A 73 7.60 26.59 -16.96
N MET A 74 8.47 25.63 -16.62
CA MET A 74 9.42 25.77 -15.52
C MET A 74 10.48 26.85 -15.79
N ASP A 75 10.94 26.99 -17.03
CA ASP A 75 11.91 28.03 -17.43
C ASP A 75 11.33 29.45 -17.34
N GLY A 76 10.00 29.57 -17.38
CA GLY A 76 9.29 30.85 -17.22
C GLY A 76 9.15 31.31 -15.78
N GLU A 77 9.52 30.48 -14.80
CA GLU A 77 9.31 30.72 -13.37
C GLU A 77 10.64 30.89 -12.64
N GLU A 78 10.73 31.87 -11.74
CA GLU A 78 11.95 32.07 -10.95
C GLU A 78 12.21 30.90 -9.98
N GLU A 79 11.12 30.35 -9.41
CA GLU A 79 11.16 29.18 -8.52
C GLU A 79 10.06 28.19 -8.93
N PRO A 80 10.41 27.00 -9.46
CA PRO A 80 9.41 26.02 -9.86
C PRO A 80 8.61 25.49 -8.65
N THR A 81 7.31 25.33 -8.85
CA THR A 81 6.38 24.86 -7.81
C THR A 81 6.45 23.35 -7.60
N SER A 82 5.85 22.86 -6.51
CA SER A 82 5.66 21.42 -6.29
C SER A 82 4.94 20.75 -7.47
N ASP A 83 3.89 21.38 -8.00
CA ASP A 83 3.07 20.85 -9.08
C ASP A 83 3.89 20.66 -10.37
N MET A 84 4.82 21.57 -10.65
CA MET A 84 5.72 21.47 -11.79
C MET A 84 6.66 20.26 -11.67
N TYR A 85 7.31 20.11 -10.52
CA TYR A 85 8.19 18.97 -10.27
C TYR A 85 7.44 17.64 -10.33
N PHE A 86 6.26 17.54 -9.70
CA PHE A 86 5.47 16.31 -9.78
C PHE A 86 5.03 16.00 -11.21
N THR A 87 4.61 17.01 -11.97
CA THR A 87 4.21 16.84 -13.37
C THR A 87 5.39 16.37 -14.23
N ARG A 88 6.58 16.97 -14.09
CA ARG A 88 7.77 16.52 -14.83
C ARG A 88 8.22 15.12 -14.42
N GLY A 89 8.18 14.79 -13.13
CA GLY A 89 8.46 13.43 -12.66
C GLY A 89 7.48 12.38 -13.20
N ILE A 90 6.20 12.75 -13.34
CA ILE A 90 5.17 11.93 -14.00
C ILE A 90 5.51 11.69 -15.48
N VAL A 91 6.00 12.70 -16.20
CA VAL A 91 6.47 12.57 -17.59
C VAL A 91 7.70 11.66 -17.67
N TYR A 92 8.72 11.87 -16.82
CA TYR A 92 9.90 11.00 -16.79
C TYR A 92 9.56 9.54 -16.49
N ALA A 93 8.61 9.28 -15.58
CA ALA A 93 8.18 7.91 -15.28
C ALA A 93 7.57 7.22 -16.51
N ALA A 94 6.78 7.94 -17.30
CA ALA A 94 6.19 7.42 -18.53
C ALA A 94 7.22 7.20 -19.66
N MET A 95 8.33 7.93 -19.63
CA MET A 95 9.49 7.67 -20.49
C MET A 95 10.36 6.50 -19.99
N GLY A 96 10.01 5.87 -18.86
CA GLY A 96 10.80 4.83 -18.24
C GLY A 96 12.08 5.30 -17.56
N GLU A 97 12.18 6.59 -17.24
CA GLU A 97 13.32 7.23 -16.60
C GLU A 97 13.11 7.29 -15.07
N GLU A 98 13.09 6.13 -14.41
CA GLU A 98 12.70 6.02 -12.98
C GLU A 98 13.58 6.85 -12.04
N GLY A 99 14.88 6.96 -12.32
CA GLY A 99 15.80 7.76 -11.53
C GLY A 99 15.48 9.26 -11.60
N LYS A 100 15.17 9.78 -12.81
CA LYS A 100 14.80 11.19 -12.99
C LYS A 100 13.43 11.48 -12.37
N ALA A 101 12.48 10.56 -12.55
CA ALA A 101 11.16 10.65 -11.94
C ALA A 101 11.24 10.78 -10.41
N HIS A 102 12.02 9.90 -9.77
CA HIS A 102 12.21 9.93 -8.32
C HIS A 102 12.84 11.25 -7.84
N VAL A 103 13.89 11.75 -8.51
CA VAL A 103 14.52 13.02 -8.16
C VAL A 103 13.53 14.18 -8.21
N ASP A 104 12.66 14.21 -9.21
CA ASP A 104 11.65 15.25 -9.35
C ASP A 104 10.53 15.12 -8.33
N TRP A 105 10.05 13.92 -8.03
CA TRP A 105 9.07 13.73 -6.96
C TRP A 105 9.60 14.17 -5.61
N LYS A 106 10.90 13.93 -5.33
CA LYS A 106 11.56 14.44 -4.14
C LYS A 106 11.61 15.97 -4.11
N LYS A 107 12.00 16.62 -5.21
CA LYS A 107 11.97 18.10 -5.31
C LYS A 107 10.55 18.65 -5.13
N GLY A 108 9.55 17.98 -5.72
CA GLY A 108 8.15 18.35 -5.57
C GLY A 108 7.66 18.26 -4.13
N LEU A 109 8.05 17.21 -3.40
CA LEU A 109 7.84 17.13 -1.96
C LEU A 109 8.53 18.26 -1.23
N ASP A 110 9.78 18.57 -1.57
CA ASP A 110 10.55 19.61 -0.89
C ASP A 110 9.95 21.01 -1.04
N ALA A 111 9.42 21.30 -2.23
CA ALA A 111 8.71 22.53 -2.56
C ALA A 111 7.27 22.58 -2.03
N MET A 112 6.72 21.49 -1.51
CA MET A 112 5.34 21.44 -1.03
C MET A 112 5.18 22.26 0.26
N THR A 113 4.30 23.26 0.23
CA THR A 113 3.99 24.11 1.39
C THR A 113 2.75 23.66 2.15
N ASP A 114 1.85 22.91 1.52
CA ASP A 114 0.59 22.44 2.11
C ASP A 114 0.45 20.91 2.00
N LEU A 115 0.87 20.23 3.07
CA LEU A 115 0.82 18.76 3.19
C LEU A 115 -0.60 18.20 3.29
N ARG A 116 -1.65 19.02 3.37
CA ARG A 116 -3.04 18.53 3.36
C ARG A 116 -3.40 17.86 2.05
N PHE A 117 -2.71 18.20 0.96
CA PHE A 117 -2.94 17.66 -0.39
C PHE A 117 -2.03 16.48 -0.75
N ILE A 118 -1.20 16.00 0.18
CA ILE A 118 -0.19 14.94 -0.08
C ILE A 118 -0.79 13.70 -0.76
N ASP A 119 -2.03 13.35 -0.42
CA ASP A 119 -2.72 12.17 -0.96
C ASP A 119 -2.96 12.25 -2.48
N TYR A 120 -3.21 13.45 -3.02
CA TYR A 120 -3.43 13.62 -4.45
C TYR A 120 -2.16 13.35 -5.26
N TYR A 121 -1.00 13.73 -4.74
CA TYR A 121 0.29 13.41 -5.34
C TYR A 121 0.60 11.91 -5.23
N ILE A 122 0.30 11.28 -4.09
CA ILE A 122 0.42 9.82 -3.93
C ILE A 122 -0.43 9.09 -4.97
N VAL A 123 -1.68 9.51 -5.21
CA VAL A 123 -2.54 8.93 -6.25
C VAL A 123 -1.91 9.04 -7.63
N ALA A 124 -1.45 10.23 -8.02
CA ALA A 124 -0.88 10.46 -9.33
C ALA A 124 0.40 9.63 -9.56
N ILE A 125 1.29 9.63 -8.57
CA ILE A 125 2.56 8.89 -8.63
C ILE A 125 2.31 7.38 -8.64
N CYS A 126 1.44 6.86 -7.76
CA CYS A 126 1.17 5.42 -7.71
C CYS A 126 0.61 4.88 -9.03
N LYS A 127 -0.21 5.66 -9.76
CA LYS A 127 -0.64 5.26 -11.10
C LYS A 127 0.55 5.13 -12.05
N ARG A 128 1.47 6.10 -12.05
CA ARG A 128 2.67 6.07 -12.89
C ARG A 128 3.64 4.97 -12.49
N ILE A 129 3.74 4.65 -11.20
CA ILE A 129 4.52 3.49 -10.72
C ILE A 129 3.95 2.18 -11.29
N VAL A 130 2.62 2.01 -11.32
CA VAL A 130 1.98 0.81 -11.90
C VAL A 130 2.33 0.69 -13.39
N GLU A 131 2.20 1.77 -14.14
CA GLU A 131 2.54 1.80 -15.57
C GLU A 131 4.03 1.52 -15.82
N LEU A 132 4.91 2.11 -15.01
CA LEU A 132 6.34 1.85 -15.04
C LEU A 132 6.67 0.38 -14.76
N ILE A 133 6.06 -0.23 -13.73
CA ILE A 133 6.22 -1.66 -13.42
C ILE A 133 5.83 -2.49 -14.65
N CYS A 134 4.64 -2.27 -15.20
CA CYS A 134 4.15 -3.02 -16.35
C CYS A 134 5.07 -2.86 -17.58
N MET A 135 5.56 -1.65 -17.84
CA MET A 135 6.48 -1.39 -18.94
C MET A 135 7.80 -2.12 -18.75
N LYS A 136 8.44 -2.00 -17.57
CA LYS A 136 9.72 -2.66 -17.28
C LYS A 136 9.61 -4.18 -17.35
N GLU A 137 8.53 -4.76 -16.84
CA GLU A 137 8.28 -6.21 -16.90
C GLU A 137 8.07 -6.69 -18.33
N ARG A 138 7.28 -5.97 -19.15
CA ARG A 138 7.08 -6.29 -20.58
C ARG A 138 8.36 -6.17 -21.42
N GLU A 139 9.24 -5.24 -21.05
CA GLU A 139 10.53 -5.03 -21.70
C GLU A 139 11.65 -5.88 -21.11
N PHE A 140 11.34 -6.74 -20.12
CA PHE A 140 12.31 -7.58 -19.41
C PHE A 140 13.50 -6.79 -18.83
N MET A 141 13.24 -5.58 -18.36
CA MET A 141 14.24 -4.73 -17.73
C MET A 141 14.42 -5.12 -16.26
N ASP A 142 15.68 -5.08 -15.78
CA ASP A 142 15.95 -5.27 -14.36
C ASP A 142 15.37 -4.11 -13.56
N PHE A 143 14.36 -4.41 -12.75
CA PHE A 143 13.64 -3.45 -11.95
C PHE A 143 13.12 -4.16 -10.70
N ASN A 144 13.28 -3.53 -9.54
CA ASN A 144 12.76 -4.04 -8.28
C ASN A 144 11.58 -3.15 -7.82
N PRO A 145 10.32 -3.51 -8.14
CA PRO A 145 9.15 -2.72 -7.79
C PRO A 145 9.06 -2.41 -6.30
N ILE A 146 9.39 -3.39 -5.46
CA ILE A 146 9.23 -3.29 -4.01
C ILE A 146 10.19 -2.26 -3.44
N GLU A 147 11.46 -2.35 -3.80
CA GLU A 147 12.49 -1.39 -3.37
C GLU A 147 12.20 0.02 -3.88
N TYR A 148 11.73 0.14 -5.13
CA TYR A 148 11.36 1.44 -5.68
C TYR A 148 10.19 2.09 -4.92
N ILE A 149 9.14 1.33 -4.61
CA ILE A 149 7.99 1.80 -3.81
C ILE A 149 8.43 2.16 -2.38
N ASP A 150 9.25 1.33 -1.75
CA ASP A 150 9.76 1.55 -0.40
C ASP A 150 10.59 2.85 -0.32
N ASN A 151 11.44 3.12 -1.32
CA ASN A 151 12.24 4.34 -1.39
C ASN A 151 11.36 5.60 -1.50
N ILE A 152 10.41 5.62 -2.43
CA ILE A 152 9.54 6.79 -2.64
C ILE A 152 8.63 7.03 -1.43
N SER A 153 8.01 5.97 -0.92
CA SER A 153 7.14 6.08 0.26
C SER A 153 7.89 6.59 1.49
N THR A 154 9.19 6.27 1.61
CA THR A 154 10.06 6.81 2.67
C THR A 154 10.29 8.31 2.51
N GLU A 155 10.52 8.83 1.31
CA GLU A 155 10.61 10.28 1.07
C GLU A 155 9.32 11.00 1.47
N PHE A 156 8.15 10.42 1.13
CA PHE A 156 6.85 10.92 1.54
C PHE A 156 6.64 10.89 3.05
N LYS A 157 7.06 9.81 3.73
CA LYS A 157 7.02 9.71 5.20
C LYS A 157 7.86 10.82 5.83
N LEU A 158 9.10 10.98 5.39
CA LEU A 158 10.04 11.95 5.94
C LEU A 158 9.53 13.39 5.81
N LYS A 159 8.94 13.74 4.66
CA LYS A 159 8.42 15.09 4.43
C LYS A 159 7.05 15.31 5.07
N GLY A 160 6.15 14.35 4.90
CA GLY A 160 4.75 14.44 5.34
C GLY A 160 4.55 14.26 6.84
N ASN A 161 5.56 13.71 7.54
CA ASN A 161 5.48 13.22 8.91
C ASN A 161 4.22 12.37 9.13
N VAL A 162 3.92 11.50 8.16
CA VAL A 162 2.77 10.60 8.20
C VAL A 162 3.13 9.22 7.68
N PRO A 163 2.49 8.15 8.18
CA PRO A 163 2.68 6.82 7.64
C PRO A 163 2.16 6.75 6.20
N CYS A 164 3.03 6.40 5.26
CA CYS A 164 2.75 6.41 3.84
C CYS A 164 2.86 5.02 3.20
N LYS A 165 3.71 4.13 3.72
CA LYS A 165 4.01 2.84 3.07
C LYS A 165 2.76 2.03 2.74
N GLY A 166 1.90 1.78 3.73
CA GLY A 166 0.66 1.03 3.52
C GLY A 166 -0.27 1.65 2.47
N ILE A 167 -0.37 2.99 2.46
CA ILE A 167 -1.21 3.72 1.49
C ILE A 167 -0.66 3.58 0.08
N PHE A 168 0.65 3.63 -0.11
CA PHE A 168 1.29 3.41 -1.41
C PHE A 168 0.91 2.04 -1.97
N TYR A 169 1.14 0.97 -1.20
CA TYR A 169 0.83 -0.38 -1.65
C TYR A 169 -0.66 -0.60 -1.92
N ILE A 170 -1.55 -0.10 -1.06
CA ILE A 170 -3.00 -0.16 -1.30
C ILE A 170 -3.37 0.61 -2.57
N THR A 171 -2.81 1.79 -2.80
CA THR A 171 -3.10 2.60 -3.99
C THR A 171 -2.63 1.92 -5.27
N ILE A 172 -1.44 1.32 -5.23
CA ILE A 172 -0.87 0.55 -6.34
C ILE A 172 -1.74 -0.67 -6.64
N TYR A 173 -2.12 -1.45 -5.63
CA TYR A 173 -3.04 -2.58 -5.78
C TYR A 173 -4.35 -2.16 -6.45
N ARG A 174 -4.99 -1.07 -5.97
CA ARG A 174 -6.25 -0.59 -6.55
C ARG A 174 -6.10 -0.18 -8.01
N ASN A 175 -4.95 0.37 -8.41
CA ASN A 175 -4.68 0.69 -9.81
C ASN A 175 -4.49 -0.58 -10.67
N PHE A 176 -3.75 -1.58 -10.18
CA PHE A 176 -3.66 -2.89 -10.84
C PHE A 176 -5.03 -3.54 -11.01
N LYS A 177 -5.86 -3.56 -9.96
CA LYS A 177 -7.22 -4.12 -10.01
C LYS A 177 -8.09 -3.41 -11.04
N MET A 178 -7.97 -2.09 -11.15
CA MET A 178 -8.67 -1.31 -12.19
C MET A 178 -8.19 -1.68 -13.60
N ASP A 179 -6.89 -1.82 -13.80
CA ASP A 179 -6.33 -2.20 -15.10
C ASP A 179 -6.70 -3.66 -15.47
N LEU A 180 -6.78 -4.57 -14.49
CA LEU A 180 -7.32 -5.94 -14.66
C LEU A 180 -8.78 -5.91 -15.10
N GLN A 181 -9.63 -5.15 -14.40
CA GLN A 181 -11.05 -5.00 -14.76
C GLN A 181 -11.26 -4.36 -16.13
N ALA A 182 -10.30 -3.54 -16.59
CA ALA A 182 -10.30 -2.97 -17.93
C ALA A 182 -9.80 -3.95 -19.01
N GLY A 183 -9.44 -5.18 -18.65
CA GLY A 183 -8.97 -6.22 -19.55
C GLY A 183 -7.51 -6.05 -20.00
N LYS A 184 -6.71 -5.20 -19.34
CA LYS A 184 -5.32 -4.93 -19.75
C LYS A 184 -4.36 -6.10 -19.50
N PHE A 185 -4.74 -7.06 -18.67
CA PHE A 185 -3.94 -8.25 -18.35
C PHE A 185 -4.53 -9.55 -18.92
N ASN A 186 -5.52 -9.48 -19.84
CA ASN A 186 -6.16 -10.68 -20.40
C ASN A 186 -5.15 -11.66 -21.02
N ASP A 187 -4.10 -11.14 -21.67
CA ASP A 187 -3.03 -11.94 -22.27
C ASP A 187 -1.77 -12.00 -21.39
N GLU A 188 -1.80 -11.39 -20.19
CA GLU A 188 -0.63 -11.16 -19.32
C GLU A 188 -0.95 -11.49 -17.84
N GLN A 189 -1.82 -12.47 -17.60
CA GLN A 189 -2.29 -12.82 -16.25
C GLN A 189 -1.14 -13.28 -15.34
N GLU A 190 -0.13 -13.97 -15.87
CA GLU A 190 1.05 -14.38 -15.10
C GLU A 190 1.83 -13.19 -14.56
N MET A 191 1.99 -12.11 -15.35
CA MET A 191 2.63 -10.88 -14.91
C MET A 191 1.84 -10.26 -13.75
N TYR A 192 0.52 -10.10 -13.90
CA TYR A 192 -0.36 -9.62 -12.82
C TYR A 192 -0.19 -10.44 -11.55
N ASN A 193 -0.31 -11.77 -11.66
CA ASN A 193 -0.24 -12.68 -10.52
C ASN A 193 1.10 -12.57 -9.77
N SER A 194 2.21 -12.50 -10.52
CA SER A 194 3.56 -12.44 -9.95
C SER A 194 3.82 -11.16 -9.13
N ILE A 195 3.24 -10.03 -9.57
CA ILE A 195 3.41 -8.72 -8.93
C ILE A 195 2.43 -8.60 -7.76
N ILE A 196 1.17 -8.95 -7.96
CA ILE A 196 0.12 -8.75 -6.95
C ILE A 196 0.38 -9.53 -5.67
N LEU A 197 0.93 -10.75 -5.73
CA LEU A 197 1.30 -11.47 -4.52
C LEU A 197 2.41 -10.77 -3.72
N LYS A 198 3.36 -10.11 -4.40
CA LYS A 198 4.40 -9.30 -3.74
C LYS A 198 3.79 -8.04 -3.10
N ILE A 199 2.87 -7.38 -3.80
CA ILE A 199 2.15 -6.20 -3.29
C ILE A 199 1.25 -6.59 -2.11
N LEU A 200 0.51 -7.69 -2.19
CA LEU A 200 -0.36 -8.20 -1.13
C LEU A 200 0.43 -8.47 0.15
N HIS A 201 1.60 -9.10 0.04
CA HIS A 201 2.49 -9.30 1.17
C HIS A 201 2.81 -7.97 1.87
N LYS A 202 3.19 -6.95 1.10
CA LYS A 202 3.49 -5.63 1.67
C LYS A 202 2.26 -4.95 2.27
N ILE A 203 1.06 -5.21 1.75
CA ILE A 203 -0.20 -4.76 2.36
C ILE A 203 -0.45 -5.47 3.70
N LEU A 204 -0.11 -6.76 3.84
CA LEU A 204 -0.20 -7.46 5.14
C LEU A 204 0.74 -6.86 6.19
N ALA A 205 1.95 -6.49 5.78
CA ALA A 205 2.97 -5.95 6.66
C ALA A 205 2.71 -4.48 7.06
N TYR A 206 2.27 -3.66 6.10
CA TYR A 206 2.17 -2.20 6.26
C TYR A 206 0.73 -1.65 6.23
N GLY A 207 -0.27 -2.49 5.98
CA GLY A 207 -1.67 -2.09 6.00
C GLY A 207 -2.17 -1.88 7.43
N ARG A 208 -2.51 -0.64 7.79
CA ARG A 208 -2.94 -0.26 9.15
C ARG A 208 -4.43 -0.49 9.43
N ASN A 209 -5.22 -0.68 8.37
CA ASN A 209 -6.64 -0.95 8.45
C ASN A 209 -6.91 -2.39 8.03
N PHE A 210 -7.00 -3.30 9.00
CA PHE A 210 -7.23 -4.72 8.71
C PHE A 210 -8.52 -4.97 7.92
N ARG A 211 -9.57 -4.14 8.07
CA ARG A 211 -10.80 -4.31 7.27
C ARG A 211 -10.52 -4.08 5.79
N THR A 212 -9.74 -3.05 5.47
CA THR A 212 -9.27 -2.82 4.10
C THR A 212 -8.36 -3.95 3.63
N THR A 213 -7.47 -4.44 4.50
CA THR A 213 -6.60 -5.58 4.21
C THR A 213 -7.40 -6.85 3.91
N CYS A 214 -8.40 -7.21 4.73
CA CYS A 214 -9.29 -8.36 4.51
C CYS A 214 -10.03 -8.25 3.18
N SER A 215 -10.63 -7.09 2.88
CA SER A 215 -11.31 -6.86 1.61
C SER A 215 -10.36 -7.02 0.41
N ILE A 216 -9.10 -6.57 0.52
CA ILE A 216 -8.11 -6.76 -0.54
C ILE A 216 -7.74 -8.24 -0.69
N ILE A 217 -7.59 -8.98 0.42
CA ILE A 217 -7.31 -10.42 0.38
C ILE A 217 -8.43 -11.18 -0.33
N GLU A 218 -9.69 -10.88 0.00
CA GLU A 218 -10.87 -11.45 -0.66
C GLU A 218 -10.88 -11.15 -2.16
N GLU A 219 -10.66 -9.88 -2.54
CA GLU A 219 -10.62 -9.47 -3.95
C GLU A 219 -9.47 -10.13 -4.74
N VAL A 220 -8.32 -10.36 -4.11
CA VAL A 220 -7.19 -11.10 -4.73
C VAL A 220 -7.52 -12.58 -4.82
N ALA A 221 -8.17 -13.16 -3.81
CA ALA A 221 -8.56 -14.56 -3.84
C ALA A 221 -9.56 -14.84 -4.97
N GLU A 222 -10.50 -13.93 -5.21
CA GLU A 222 -11.40 -13.98 -6.36
C GLU A 222 -10.63 -13.91 -7.70
N ASP A 223 -9.63 -13.02 -7.83
CA ASP A 223 -8.84 -12.88 -9.06
C ASP A 223 -8.03 -14.13 -9.41
N PHE A 224 -7.67 -14.92 -8.39
CA PHE A 224 -6.89 -16.15 -8.52
C PHE A 224 -7.77 -17.41 -8.55
N GLU A 225 -9.10 -17.25 -8.56
CA GLU A 225 -10.07 -18.36 -8.50
C GLU A 225 -9.78 -19.33 -7.34
N TYR A 226 -9.39 -18.77 -6.19
CA TYR A 226 -8.97 -19.54 -5.03
C TYR A 226 -10.04 -20.51 -4.55
N ASN A 227 -9.63 -21.76 -4.36
CA ASN A 227 -10.46 -22.80 -3.78
C ASN A 227 -9.79 -23.39 -2.53
N PRO A 228 -10.43 -23.30 -1.34
CA PRO A 228 -9.88 -23.84 -0.10
C PRO A 228 -9.74 -25.38 -0.10
N GLU A 229 -10.39 -26.10 -1.01
CA GLU A 229 -10.28 -27.56 -1.11
C GLU A 229 -9.12 -28.02 -1.98
N THR A 230 -8.65 -27.19 -2.93
CA THR A 230 -7.62 -27.56 -3.92
C THR A 230 -6.37 -26.69 -3.86
N TYR A 231 -6.26 -25.78 -2.88
CA TYR A 231 -5.17 -24.80 -2.79
C TYR A 231 -3.75 -25.40 -2.81
N GLU A 232 -3.58 -26.64 -2.34
CA GLU A 232 -2.30 -27.37 -2.38
C GLU A 232 -1.96 -27.89 -3.79
N GLU A 233 -2.97 -28.16 -4.62
CA GLU A 233 -2.81 -28.66 -5.98
C GLU A 233 -2.52 -27.52 -6.96
N ASP A 234 -3.05 -26.33 -6.67
CA ASP A 234 -2.94 -25.12 -7.50
C ASP A 234 -1.75 -24.21 -7.09
N ASP A 235 -0.83 -24.71 -6.25
CA ASP A 235 0.31 -23.95 -5.68
C ASP A 235 -0.09 -22.62 -4.99
N ASN A 236 -1.33 -22.56 -4.48
CA ASN A 236 -1.96 -21.37 -3.90
C ASN A 236 -1.76 -21.25 -2.37
N LEU A 237 -0.75 -21.92 -1.81
CA LEU A 237 -0.42 -21.91 -0.37
C LEU A 237 -0.27 -20.49 0.21
N ARG A 238 0.35 -19.57 -0.53
CA ARG A 238 0.50 -18.18 -0.09
C ARG A 238 -0.83 -17.46 0.04
N LEU A 239 -1.76 -17.76 -0.86
CA LEU A 239 -3.09 -17.18 -0.86
C LEU A 239 -3.96 -17.79 0.23
N HIS A 240 -3.84 -19.10 0.46
CA HIS A 240 -4.45 -19.79 1.59
C HIS A 240 -4.05 -19.15 2.92
N LEU A 241 -2.75 -18.91 3.16
CA LEU A 241 -2.27 -18.18 4.34
C LEU A 241 -2.97 -16.82 4.51
N CYS A 242 -3.06 -16.04 3.43
CA CYS A 242 -3.69 -14.72 3.48
C CYS A 242 -5.17 -14.83 3.87
N ILE A 243 -5.90 -15.79 3.30
CA ILE A 243 -7.32 -16.03 3.58
C ILE A 243 -7.53 -16.49 5.02
N THR A 244 -6.72 -17.44 5.51
CA THR A 244 -6.77 -17.89 6.91
C THR A 244 -6.51 -16.73 7.87
N LEU A 245 -5.57 -15.85 7.54
CA LEU A 245 -5.31 -14.64 8.31
C LEU A 245 -6.49 -13.66 8.29
N ALA A 246 -7.11 -13.42 7.14
CA ALA A 246 -8.30 -12.57 7.03
C ALA A 246 -9.46 -13.10 7.89
N ASN A 247 -9.69 -14.42 7.86
CA ASN A 247 -10.68 -15.09 8.70
C ASN A 247 -10.37 -14.90 10.18
N LYS A 248 -9.11 -15.05 10.59
CA LYS A 248 -8.68 -14.85 11.97
C LYS A 248 -8.83 -13.40 12.43
N TYR A 249 -8.55 -12.43 11.56
CA TYR A 249 -8.85 -11.02 11.87
C TYR A 249 -10.35 -10.81 12.12
N ASN A 250 -11.21 -11.35 11.26
CA ASN A 250 -12.66 -11.21 11.40
C ASN A 250 -13.21 -11.93 12.65
N GLU A 251 -12.65 -13.09 12.99
CA GLU A 251 -12.99 -13.84 14.21
C GLU A 251 -12.63 -13.05 15.47
N LEU A 252 -11.36 -12.65 15.59
CA LEU A 252 -10.82 -11.99 16.79
C LEU A 252 -11.34 -10.56 16.99
N SER A 253 -11.73 -9.87 15.92
CA SER A 253 -12.22 -8.48 15.98
C SER A 253 -13.74 -8.36 15.96
N LYS A 254 -14.49 -9.47 16.06
CA LYS A 254 -15.96 -9.50 15.94
C LYS A 254 -16.67 -8.53 16.90
N ASP A 255 -16.15 -8.40 18.11
CA ASP A 255 -16.74 -7.58 19.18
C ASP A 255 -16.04 -6.21 19.35
N PHE A 256 -15.16 -5.82 18.41
CA PHE A 256 -14.42 -4.57 18.50
C PHE A 256 -15.31 -3.36 18.22
N SER A 257 -15.30 -2.40 19.15
CA SER A 257 -15.87 -1.05 18.94
C SER A 257 -14.97 -0.20 18.02
N GLU A 258 -15.47 0.94 17.55
CA GLU A 258 -14.67 1.87 16.73
C GLU A 258 -13.41 2.38 17.46
N GLU A 259 -13.46 2.49 18.79
CA GLU A 259 -12.32 2.89 19.62
C GLU A 259 -11.16 1.87 19.54
N HIS A 260 -11.48 0.57 19.59
CA HIS A 260 -10.48 -0.49 19.40
C HIS A 260 -9.82 -0.38 18.01
N LEU A 261 -10.60 -0.08 16.97
CA LEU A 261 -10.08 0.08 15.61
C LEU A 261 -9.14 1.28 15.50
N LEU A 262 -9.56 2.44 16.03
CA LEU A 262 -8.77 3.67 16.02
C LEU A 262 -7.44 3.48 16.74
N ARG A 263 -7.45 2.75 17.84
CA ARG A 263 -6.27 2.44 18.62
C ARG A 263 -5.29 1.55 17.89
N ILE A 264 -5.75 0.43 17.32
CA ILE A 264 -4.90 -0.46 16.49
C ILE A 264 -4.29 0.34 15.35
N PHE A 265 -5.12 1.16 14.70
CA PHE A 265 -4.68 2.01 13.60
C PHE A 265 -3.62 3.01 14.03
N ARG A 266 -3.78 3.66 15.20
CA ARG A 266 -2.83 4.66 15.74
C ARG A 266 -1.54 4.02 16.24
N HIS A 267 -1.61 2.82 16.79
CA HIS A 267 -0.44 2.07 17.25
C HIS A 267 0.51 1.79 16.09
N TRP A 268 0.00 1.19 15.00
CA TRP A 268 0.86 0.84 13.86
C TRP A 268 1.18 2.02 12.97
N ASN A 269 2.45 2.20 12.66
CA ASN A 269 2.96 3.24 11.76
C ASN A 269 4.27 2.78 11.07
N ASP A 270 4.80 3.60 10.16
CA ASP A 270 6.01 3.27 9.39
C ASP A 270 7.30 3.15 10.25
N GLU A 271 7.25 3.39 11.57
CA GLU A 271 8.38 3.22 12.49
C GLU A 271 8.35 1.90 13.24
N ASN A 272 7.19 1.28 13.46
CA ASN A 272 7.07 0.02 14.21
C ASN A 272 6.51 -1.16 13.39
N MET A 273 5.99 -0.91 12.19
CA MET A 273 5.49 -1.97 11.30
C MET A 273 6.59 -2.89 10.74
N PHE A 274 7.88 -2.55 10.91
CA PHE A 274 8.97 -3.48 10.61
C PHE A 274 8.87 -4.78 11.45
N GLU A 275 8.26 -4.71 12.63
CA GLU A 275 7.98 -5.90 13.42
C GLU A 275 6.99 -6.82 12.70
N LEU A 276 5.90 -6.25 12.18
CA LEU A 276 4.90 -7.00 11.43
C LEU A 276 5.50 -7.57 10.15
N GLU A 277 6.29 -6.78 9.42
CA GLU A 277 7.01 -7.26 8.22
C GLU A 277 7.87 -8.49 8.52
N TYR A 278 8.65 -8.46 9.61
CA TYR A 278 9.44 -9.62 10.04
C TYR A 278 8.57 -10.86 10.25
N TRP A 279 7.41 -10.72 10.90
CA TRP A 279 6.51 -11.85 11.14
C TRP A 279 5.83 -12.36 9.86
N VAL A 280 5.44 -11.48 8.95
CA VAL A 280 4.91 -11.91 7.63
C VAL A 280 5.99 -12.67 6.85
N ASP A 281 7.25 -12.23 6.92
CA ASP A 281 8.38 -12.95 6.33
C ASP A 281 8.60 -14.33 6.99
N GLN A 282 8.41 -14.47 8.31
CA GLN A 282 8.45 -15.79 8.97
C GLN A 282 7.29 -16.69 8.51
N LEU A 283 6.07 -16.17 8.43
CA LEU A 283 4.91 -16.90 7.91
C LEU A 283 5.13 -17.36 6.46
N LYS A 284 5.91 -16.61 5.67
CA LYS A 284 6.25 -16.97 4.30
C LYS A 284 7.38 -18.00 4.24
N LYS A 285 8.39 -17.92 5.11
CA LYS A 285 9.49 -18.89 5.15
C LYS A 285 8.97 -20.30 5.37
N SER A 286 8.03 -20.48 6.30
CA SER A 286 7.41 -21.79 6.52
C SER A 286 6.72 -22.33 5.26
N ILE A 287 6.14 -21.47 4.42
CA ILE A 287 5.53 -21.85 3.12
C ILE A 287 6.56 -22.14 2.04
N THR A 288 7.66 -21.38 2.02
CA THR A 288 8.72 -21.54 1.01
C THR A 288 9.53 -22.82 1.28
N ASP A 289 9.80 -23.08 2.57
CA ASP A 289 10.35 -24.32 3.05
C ASP A 289 9.34 -25.47 2.87
N SER A 290 8.03 -25.21 3.01
CA SER A 290 6.97 -26.19 2.70
C SER A 290 6.80 -26.50 1.23
N THR A 291 7.17 -25.66 0.26
CA THR A 291 7.15 -26.07 -1.16
C THR A 291 8.24 -27.10 -1.51
N ILE A 292 9.42 -26.98 -0.88
CA ILE A 292 10.48 -28.02 -0.96
C ILE A 292 10.09 -29.23 -0.12
N LEU A 293 9.51 -28.99 1.07
CA LEU A 293 9.04 -30.04 1.99
C LEU A 293 7.71 -30.66 1.60
N LEU A 294 6.89 -30.14 0.69
CA LEU A 294 5.70 -30.79 0.13
C LEU A 294 6.13 -31.71 -1.01
N THR A 295 7.12 -31.27 -1.79
CA THR A 295 7.86 -32.14 -2.72
C THR A 295 8.56 -33.29 -1.97
N LEU A 296 9.08 -33.05 -0.76
CA LEU A 296 9.68 -34.07 0.10
C LEU A 296 8.68 -34.80 1.05
N ARG A 297 7.55 -34.21 1.46
CA ARG A 297 6.45 -34.82 2.27
C ARG A 297 5.67 -35.80 1.42
N ARG A 298 5.47 -35.50 0.13
CA ARG A 298 5.00 -36.52 -0.84
C ARG A 298 5.97 -37.71 -0.93
N LEU A 299 7.25 -37.53 -0.61
CA LEU A 299 8.27 -38.60 -0.54
C LEU A 299 8.45 -39.22 0.87
N ARG A 300 7.95 -38.58 1.94
CA ARG A 300 8.10 -39.00 3.33
C ARG A 300 6.81 -38.74 4.09
N LEU A 301 5.94 -39.73 4.15
CA LEU A 301 5.06 -39.90 5.31
C LEU A 301 5.93 -40.07 6.57
N ALA A 302 5.41 -39.66 7.73
CA ALA A 302 5.88 -39.96 9.09
C ALA A 302 6.96 -39.05 9.70
N ASP A 303 6.65 -38.61 10.93
CA ASP A 303 7.56 -38.12 11.97
C ASP A 303 8.41 -36.89 11.66
N GLU A 304 7.90 -35.71 12.02
CA GLU A 304 8.62 -34.65 12.77
C GLU A 304 7.66 -33.46 12.99
N GLY A 305 7.70 -32.88 14.20
CA GLY A 305 6.64 -32.04 14.80
C GLY A 305 5.98 -31.03 13.86
N ASP A 306 4.65 -31.10 13.80
CA ASP A 306 3.82 -30.27 12.93
C ASP A 306 4.03 -28.79 13.23
N PHE A 307 4.55 -28.07 12.23
CA PHE A 307 4.36 -26.64 12.15
C PHE A 307 2.87 -26.37 11.96
N ASP A 308 2.20 -25.89 13.02
CA ASP A 308 0.79 -25.54 12.96
C ASP A 308 0.60 -24.13 12.39
N LEU A 309 0.24 -24.09 11.11
CA LEU A 309 -0.06 -22.86 10.37
C LEU A 309 -1.13 -22.03 11.10
N ASP A 310 -2.14 -22.68 11.67
CA ASP A 310 -3.25 -21.99 12.33
C ASP A 310 -2.77 -21.27 13.60
N THR A 311 -1.93 -21.91 14.41
CA THR A 311 -1.29 -21.28 15.58
C THR A 311 -0.42 -20.09 15.17
N ALA A 312 0.37 -20.22 14.10
CA ALA A 312 1.24 -19.13 13.64
C ALA A 312 0.44 -17.93 13.11
N VAL A 313 -0.62 -18.20 12.34
CA VAL A 313 -1.54 -17.18 11.84
C VAL A 313 -2.28 -16.51 13.00
N GLU A 314 -2.77 -17.28 13.97
CA GLU A 314 -3.44 -16.72 15.14
C GLU A 314 -2.51 -15.83 15.97
N TYR A 315 -1.26 -16.25 16.18
CA TYR A 315 -0.26 -15.43 16.86
C TYR A 315 -0.02 -14.09 16.17
N TYR A 316 0.16 -14.10 14.84
CA TYR A 316 0.29 -12.87 14.06
C TYR A 316 -0.97 -12.00 14.13
N ALA A 317 -2.15 -12.61 14.00
CA ALA A 317 -3.42 -11.90 14.05
C ALA A 317 -3.64 -11.20 15.39
N ARG A 318 -3.35 -11.89 16.50
CA ARG A 318 -3.38 -11.33 17.87
C ARG A 318 -2.40 -10.18 18.02
N LYS A 319 -1.16 -10.36 17.56
CA LYS A 319 -0.13 -9.31 17.62
C LYS A 319 -0.59 -8.05 16.88
N TYR A 320 -1.05 -8.19 15.64
CA TYR A 320 -1.57 -7.06 14.86
C TYR A 320 -2.75 -6.38 15.56
N LEU A 321 -3.71 -7.16 16.09
CA LEU A 321 -4.90 -6.63 16.75
C LEU A 321 -4.64 -6.11 18.19
N LEU A 322 -3.40 -6.21 18.67
CA LEU A 322 -2.99 -5.83 20.03
C LEU A 322 -3.78 -6.62 21.10
N ILE A 323 -3.92 -7.92 20.88
CA ILE A 323 -4.58 -8.86 21.79
C ILE A 323 -3.50 -9.77 22.40
N SER A 324 -3.56 -9.99 23.70
CA SER A 324 -2.70 -10.94 24.40
C SER A 324 -3.08 -12.40 24.11
N GLU A 325 -2.25 -13.33 24.60
CA GLU A 325 -2.55 -14.76 24.56
C GLU A 325 -3.82 -15.11 25.37
N THR A 326 -4.10 -14.38 26.45
CA THR A 326 -5.29 -14.56 27.29
C THR A 326 -6.52 -13.84 26.75
N GLY A 327 -6.40 -13.08 25.65
CA GLY A 327 -7.50 -12.32 25.04
C GLY A 327 -7.67 -10.91 25.62
N GLU A 328 -6.80 -10.51 26.54
CA GLU A 328 -6.75 -9.15 27.09
C GLU A 328 -6.18 -8.15 26.08
N ASP A 329 -6.61 -6.90 26.20
CA ASP A 329 -6.18 -5.78 25.38
C ASP A 329 -4.78 -5.30 25.78
N LEU A 330 -3.82 -5.35 24.86
CA LEU A 330 -2.41 -4.99 25.10
C LEU A 330 -2.07 -3.53 24.79
N SER A 331 -3.08 -2.70 24.54
CA SER A 331 -2.88 -1.32 24.13
C SER A 331 -2.58 -0.34 25.25
N GLU A 332 -2.87 -0.71 26.50
CA GLU A 332 -2.37 0.01 27.66
C GLU A 332 -0.93 -0.45 27.89
N GLU A 333 0.05 0.45 27.75
CA GLU A 333 1.38 0.22 28.32
C GLU A 333 1.22 -0.23 29.77
N PRO A 334 2.03 -1.19 30.26
CA PRO A 334 1.95 -1.62 31.64
C PRO A 334 2.03 -0.39 32.52
N GLN A 335 0.99 -0.13 33.31
CA GLN A 335 1.11 0.80 34.43
C GLN A 335 2.38 0.37 35.15
N VAL A 336 3.40 1.22 35.11
CA VAL A 336 4.57 1.06 35.96
C VAL A 336 3.98 0.99 37.36
N LEU A 337 3.87 -0.23 37.89
CA LEU A 337 3.63 -0.44 39.30
C LEU A 337 4.80 0.31 39.92
N GLU A 338 4.52 1.47 40.50
CA GLU A 338 5.41 2.11 41.45
C GLU A 338 5.63 1.06 42.55
N GLU A 339 6.63 0.20 42.34
CA GLU A 339 7.13 -0.70 43.35
C GLU A 339 7.61 0.19 44.48
N ASN A 340 6.75 0.27 45.49
CA ASN A 340 7.02 0.60 46.87
C ASN A 340 8.48 1.02 47.12
N LEU A 341 8.73 2.32 47.01
CA LEU A 341 9.75 2.99 47.83
C LEU A 341 9.27 2.95 49.29
N GLN A 342 9.21 1.75 49.85
CA GLN A 342 9.31 1.51 51.29
C GLN A 342 10.63 0.78 51.49
N THR A 343 11.71 1.56 51.53
CA THR A 343 12.91 1.15 52.26
C THR A 343 12.88 1.86 53.60
N GLU A 344 12.91 1.02 54.64
CA GLU A 344 13.04 1.33 56.05
C GLU A 344 14.28 2.17 56.39
#